data_AF-A0A945MDQ3-F1
#
_entry.id   AF-A0A945MDQ3-F1
#
_cell.length_a   1.000
_cell.length_b   1.000
_cell.length_c   1.000
_cell.angle_alpha   90.00
_cell.angle_beta   90.00
_cell.angle_gamma   90.00
#
_symmetry.space_group_name_H-M   'P 1'
#
loop_
_entity.id
_entity.type
_entity.pdbx_description
1 polymer ?
#
loop_
_entity_poly.entity_id
_entity_poly.type
_entity_poly.pdbx_seq_one_letter_code
_entity_poly.pdbx_strand_id
1 'polypeptide(L)'
;MSKTNVLSYVQHLLGIGHVKRSVTLARSMLQKGMEVTIVSGGENVPVVDDSGIRFIQLPSIKASNREFESLIDSAGRQISDEFKILRRNTLLEIFKVTDPDILVIELYPFGRRQLEFELLPLLEMARELKPRMKIICSVRDILVEKNKPHRD
;
A
#
# COMPACT_ATOMS: atom_id res chain seq x y z
N MET A 1 13.67 -8.71 24.22
CA MET A 1 13.13 -7.51 23.54
C MET A 1 12.11 -8.00 22.52
N SER A 2 10.93 -7.37 22.40
CA SER A 2 10.02 -7.72 21.31
C SER A 2 10.65 -7.32 19.98
N LYS A 3 10.38 -8.10 18.92
CA LYS A 3 10.81 -7.73 17.56
C LYS A 3 10.00 -6.53 17.08
N THR A 4 10.64 -5.60 16.37
CA THR A 4 9.96 -4.49 15.72
C THR A 4 9.04 -5.02 14.63
N ASN A 5 7.75 -4.68 14.71
CA ASN A 5 6.76 -5.09 13.72
C ASN A 5 6.49 -3.99 12.70
N VAL A 6 6.58 -4.32 11.42
CA VAL A 6 6.42 -3.40 10.30
C VAL A 6 5.21 -3.81 9.46
N LEU A 7 4.27 -2.89 9.29
CA LEU A 7 3.21 -3.03 8.30
C LEU A 7 3.57 -2.22 7.06
N SER A 8 3.72 -2.88 5.91
CA SER A 8 4.00 -2.24 4.62
C SER A 8 2.79 -2.33 3.69
N TYR A 9 2.14 -1.21 3.42
CA TYR A 9 1.12 -1.11 2.39
C TYR A 9 1.76 -0.83 1.03
N VAL A 10 1.35 -1.58 0.00
CA VAL A 10 1.80 -1.37 -1.38
C VAL A 10 0.62 -1.47 -2.37
N GLN A 11 0.52 -0.48 -3.26
CA GLN A 11 -0.43 -0.51 -4.37
C GLN A 11 0.30 -0.38 -5.70
N HIS A 12 0.12 -1.40 -6.55
CA HIS A 12 0.48 -1.32 -7.95
C HIS A 12 -0.79 -1.29 -8.82
N LEU A 13 -0.78 -0.49 -9.89
CA LEU A 13 -1.95 -0.29 -10.76
C LEU A 13 -1.77 -0.79 -12.20
N LEU A 14 -0.53 -0.93 -12.69
CA LEU A 14 -0.21 -1.42 -14.04
C LEU A 14 1.03 -2.31 -14.00
N GLY A 15 2.13 -1.78 -13.46
CA GLY A 15 3.40 -2.48 -13.36
C GLY A 15 3.66 -3.04 -11.95
N ILE A 16 4.27 -4.22 -11.89
CA ILE A 16 4.56 -4.94 -10.63
C ILE A 16 5.81 -4.44 -9.89
N GLY A 17 6.47 -3.39 -10.38
CA GLY A 17 7.74 -2.91 -9.81
C GLY A 17 7.61 -2.38 -8.37
N HIS A 18 6.40 -1.95 -7.99
CA HIS A 18 6.09 -1.48 -6.64
C HIS A 18 6.06 -2.65 -5.64
N VAL A 19 5.30 -3.71 -5.93
CA VAL A 19 5.23 -4.90 -5.07
C VAL A 19 6.57 -5.62 -5.00
N LYS A 20 7.30 -5.74 -6.13
CA LYS A 20 8.67 -6.31 -6.12
C LYS A 20 9.59 -5.57 -5.16
N ARG A 21 9.56 -4.24 -5.17
CA ARG A 21 10.36 -3.41 -4.26
C ARG A 21 9.94 -3.58 -2.80
N SER A 22 8.63 -3.57 -2.52
CA SER A 22 8.11 -3.78 -1.16
C SER A 22 8.60 -5.12 -0.59
N VAL A 23 8.59 -6.19 -1.40
CA VAL A 23 9.11 -7.51 -1.02
C VAL A 23 10.63 -7.48 -0.80
N THR A 24 11.40 -6.82 -1.66
CA THR A 24 12.85 -6.66 -1.46
C THR A 24 13.16 -5.95 -0.14
N LEU A 25 12.44 -4.88 0.18
CA LEU A 25 12.60 -4.16 1.45
C LEU A 25 12.22 -5.06 2.64
N ALA A 26 11.10 -5.77 2.55
CA ALA A 26 10.64 -6.68 3.58
C ALA A 26 11.67 -7.78 3.89
N ARG A 27 12.29 -8.38 2.86
CA ARG A 27 13.38 -9.35 3.05
C ARG A 27 14.56 -8.77 3.81
N SER A 28 14.97 -7.55 3.47
CA SER A 28 16.07 -6.90 4.19
C SER A 28 15.70 -6.62 5.65
N MET A 29 14.45 -6.25 5.93
CA MET A 29 13.95 -6.03 7.29
C MET A 29 13.91 -7.34 8.10
N LEU A 30 13.41 -8.43 7.50
CA LEU A 30 13.39 -9.76 8.11
C LEU A 30 14.82 -10.23 8.47
N GLN A 31 15.80 -10.03 7.59
CA GLN A 31 17.22 -10.34 7.86
C GLN A 31 17.81 -9.52 9.03
N LYS A 32 17.22 -8.36 9.34
CA LYS A 32 17.58 -7.53 10.49
C LYS A 32 16.79 -7.87 11.77
N GLY A 33 15.98 -8.93 11.73
CA GLY A 33 15.22 -9.43 12.87
C GLY A 33 13.89 -8.73 13.12
N MET A 34 13.41 -7.91 12.17
CA MET A 34 12.05 -7.34 12.22
C MET A 34 11.01 -8.38 11.82
N GLU A 35 9.76 -8.15 12.19
CA GLU A 35 8.60 -8.85 11.64
C GLU A 35 7.94 -7.95 10.60
N VAL A 36 7.56 -8.52 9.44
CA VAL A 36 7.03 -7.73 8.33
C VAL A 36 5.74 -8.34 7.82
N THR A 37 4.71 -7.50 7.78
CA THR A 37 3.45 -7.77 7.11
C THR A 37 3.33 -6.86 5.89
N ILE A 38 3.19 -7.44 4.69
CA ILE A 38 2.88 -6.69 3.47
C ILE A 38 1.38 -6.76 3.22
N VAL A 39 0.75 -5.60 2.99
CA VAL A 39 -0.63 -5.50 2.51
C VAL A 39 -0.60 -5.05 1.04
N SER A 40 -0.96 -5.96 0.14
CA SER A 40 -0.99 -5.72 -1.30
C SER A 40 -2.38 -5.29 -1.74
N GLY A 41 -2.48 -4.11 -2.36
CA GLY A 41 -3.72 -3.58 -2.91
C GLY A 41 -3.93 -3.86 -4.41
N GLY A 42 -2.88 -4.27 -5.13
CA GLY A 42 -2.91 -4.56 -6.58
C GLY A 42 -3.35 -5.98 -6.90
N GLU A 43 -3.27 -6.38 -8.16
CA GLU A 43 -3.54 -7.78 -8.55
C GLU A 43 -2.53 -8.73 -7.90
N ASN A 44 -2.91 -10.00 -7.73
CA ASN A 44 -1.97 -11.01 -7.28
C ASN A 44 -0.85 -11.18 -8.31
N VAL A 45 0.41 -11.25 -7.85
CA VAL A 45 1.59 -11.35 -8.71
C VAL A 45 2.33 -12.65 -8.40
N PRO A 46 2.08 -13.75 -9.15
CA PRO A 46 2.65 -15.07 -8.83
C PRO A 46 4.18 -15.14 -8.79
N VAL A 47 4.87 -14.22 -9.47
CA VAL A 47 6.35 -14.14 -9.48
C VAL A 47 6.94 -13.49 -8.23
N VAL A 48 6.10 -12.93 -7.36
CA VAL A 48 6.55 -12.43 -6.05
C VAL A 48 6.73 -13.62 -5.12
N ASP A 49 7.97 -13.84 -4.69
CA ASP A 49 8.28 -14.81 -3.64
C ASP A 49 8.12 -14.12 -2.27
N ASP A 50 7.03 -14.46 -1.61
CA ASP A 50 6.60 -13.99 -0.30
C ASP A 50 7.02 -14.93 0.85
N SER A 51 7.91 -15.89 0.59
CA SER A 51 8.36 -16.84 1.61
C SER A 51 8.92 -16.14 2.85
N GLY A 52 8.38 -16.52 4.01
CA GLY A 52 8.74 -15.94 5.31
C GLY A 52 8.19 -14.53 5.57
N ILE A 53 7.44 -13.94 4.63
CA ILE A 53 6.76 -12.65 4.78
C ILE A 53 5.27 -12.92 5.03
N ARG A 54 4.66 -12.22 5.99
CA ARG A 54 3.20 -12.24 6.11
C ARG A 54 2.61 -11.39 4.99
N PHE A 55 2.09 -12.02 3.94
CA PHE A 55 1.53 -11.32 2.78
C PHE A 55 0.01 -11.38 2.80
N ILE A 56 -0.64 -10.21 2.86
CA ILE A 56 -2.09 -10.07 2.92
C ILE A 56 -2.57 -9.35 1.66
N GLN A 57 -3.45 -10.00 0.92
CA GLN A 57 -4.02 -9.47 -0.32
C GLN A 57 -5.37 -8.78 -0.02
N LEU A 58 -5.49 -7.49 -0.34
CA LEU A 58 -6.78 -6.80 -0.35
C LEU A 58 -7.58 -7.17 -1.62
N PRO A 59 -8.92 -6.96 -1.63
CA PRO A 59 -9.70 -7.03 -2.85
C PRO A 59 -9.08 -6.16 -3.95
N SER A 60 -8.43 -6.76 -4.95
CA SER A 60 -7.47 -6.07 -5.80
C SER A 60 -8.10 -4.97 -6.66
N ILE A 61 -7.35 -3.88 -6.85
CA ILE A 61 -7.67 -2.83 -7.81
C ILE A 61 -6.51 -2.58 -8.77
N LYS A 62 -6.83 -2.15 -9.99
CA LYS A 62 -5.85 -1.71 -10.99
C LYS A 62 -6.37 -0.46 -11.73
N ALA A 63 -5.50 0.17 -12.52
CA ALA A 63 -5.92 1.24 -13.40
C ALA A 63 -6.72 0.66 -14.57
N SER A 64 -7.77 1.37 -14.99
CA SER A 64 -8.55 1.03 -16.19
C SER A 64 -7.74 1.16 -17.48
N ASN A 65 -6.81 2.12 -17.51
CA ASN A 65 -5.95 2.41 -18.65
C ASN A 65 -4.59 2.98 -18.20
N ARG A 66 -3.70 3.22 -19.17
CA ARG A 66 -2.37 3.79 -18.93
C ARG A 66 -2.39 5.24 -18.43
N GLU A 67 -3.51 5.93 -18.64
CA GLU A 67 -3.73 7.31 -18.20
C GLU A 67 -4.24 7.40 -16.75
N PHE A 68 -4.45 6.26 -16.08
CA PHE A 68 -4.91 6.16 -14.68
C PHE A 68 -6.23 6.91 -14.42
N GLU A 69 -7.12 6.99 -15.42
CA GLU A 69 -8.35 7.79 -15.31
C GLU A 69 -9.31 7.24 -14.24
N SER A 70 -9.39 5.92 -14.12
CA SER A 70 -10.26 5.26 -13.13
C SER A 70 -9.64 3.98 -12.57
N LEU A 71 -10.19 3.55 -11.42
CA LEU A 71 -9.84 2.29 -10.77
C LEU A 71 -10.90 1.24 -11.07
N ILE A 72 -10.44 0.04 -11.42
CA ILE A 72 -11.28 -1.13 -11.68
C ILE A 72 -10.91 -2.30 -10.77
N ASP A 73 -11.90 -3.15 -10.48
CA ASP A 73 -11.73 -4.40 -9.75
C ASP A 73 -11.10 -5.51 -10.62
N SER A 74 -10.91 -6.70 -10.05
CA SER A 74 -10.38 -7.86 -10.77
C SER A 74 -11.27 -8.35 -11.92
N ALA A 75 -12.55 -8.00 -11.94
CA ALA A 75 -13.49 -8.31 -13.01
C ALA A 75 -13.56 -7.21 -14.08
N GLY A 76 -12.75 -6.15 -13.95
CA GLY A 76 -12.71 -5.04 -14.90
C GLY A 76 -13.83 -4.02 -14.72
N ARG A 77 -14.57 -4.08 -13.62
CA ARG A 77 -15.67 -3.14 -13.32
C ARG A 77 -15.14 -1.97 -12.51
N GLN A 78 -15.71 -0.79 -12.73
CA GLN A 78 -15.40 0.37 -11.92
C GLN A 78 -15.72 0.09 -10.44
N ILE A 79 -14.83 0.49 -9.54
CA ILE A 79 -15.04 0.29 -8.10
C ILE A 79 -16.21 1.15 -7.60
N SER A 80 -17.13 0.52 -6.86
CA SER A 80 -18.24 1.23 -6.20
C SER A 80 -17.79 1.82 -4.85
N ASP A 81 -18.64 2.64 -4.23
CA ASP A 81 -18.33 3.18 -2.90
C ASP A 81 -18.40 2.09 -1.82
N GLU A 82 -19.28 1.09 -1.97
CA GLU A 82 -19.30 -0.09 -1.10
C GLU A 82 -17.98 -0.86 -1.19
N PHE A 83 -17.40 -0.97 -2.38
CA PHE A 83 -16.11 -1.63 -2.58
C PHE A 83 -14.97 -0.83 -1.92
N LYS A 84 -14.99 0.50 -2.01
CA LYS A 84 -14.04 1.38 -1.30
C LYS A 84 -14.17 1.24 0.21
N ILE A 85 -15.39 1.22 0.74
CA ILE A 85 -15.68 1.04 2.18
C ILE A 85 -15.15 -0.32 2.64
N LEU A 86 -15.42 -1.38 1.90
CA LEU A 86 -14.92 -2.72 2.19
C LEU A 86 -13.40 -2.71 2.29
N ARG A 87 -12.71 -2.24 1.24
CA ARG A 87 -11.24 -2.17 1.22
C ARG A 87 -10.66 -1.37 2.37
N ARG A 88 -11.20 -0.16 2.62
CA ARG A 88 -10.79 0.69 3.74
C ARG A 88 -10.92 -0.07 5.06
N ASN A 89 -12.10 -0.63 5.33
CA ASN A 89 -12.36 -1.29 6.60
C ASN A 89 -11.46 -2.52 6.78
N THR A 90 -11.23 -3.30 5.72
CA THR A 90 -10.27 -4.42 5.73
C THR A 90 -8.85 -3.93 6.05
N LEU A 91 -8.38 -2.85 5.42
CA LEU A 91 -7.05 -2.30 5.67
C LEU A 91 -6.90 -1.78 7.12
N LEU A 92 -7.92 -1.10 7.65
CA LEU A 92 -7.93 -0.63 9.03
C LEU A 92 -7.94 -1.78 10.04
N GLU A 93 -8.68 -2.85 9.76
CA GLU A 93 -8.70 -4.05 10.60
C GLU A 93 -7.34 -4.75 10.60
N ILE A 94 -6.71 -4.90 9.43
CA ILE A 94 -5.35 -5.44 9.33
C ILE A 94 -4.38 -4.58 10.15
N PHE A 95 -4.48 -3.26 10.09
CA PHE A 95 -3.65 -2.37 10.90
C PHE A 95 -3.82 -2.60 12.40
N LYS A 96 -5.07 -2.70 12.87
CA LYS A 96 -5.38 -2.97 14.30
C LYS A 96 -4.87 -4.33 14.76
N VAL A 97 -5.14 -5.38 13.99
CA VAL A 97 -4.74 -6.76 14.33
C VAL A 97 -3.23 -6.95 14.26
N THR A 98 -2.56 -6.29 13.32
CA THR A 98 -1.09 -6.35 13.20
C THR A 98 -0.41 -5.54 14.31
N ASP A 99 -1.06 -4.49 14.81
CA ASP A 99 -0.52 -3.60 15.84
C ASP A 99 0.93 -3.14 15.58
N PRO A 100 1.25 -2.59 14.38
CA PRO A 100 2.63 -2.36 13.97
C PRO A 100 3.33 -1.24 14.76
N ASP A 101 4.66 -1.32 14.86
CA ASP A 101 5.54 -0.25 15.39
C ASP A 101 5.93 0.77 14.32
N ILE A 102 5.91 0.35 13.06
CA ILE A 102 6.25 1.15 11.89
C ILE A 102 5.21 0.89 10.79
N LEU A 103 4.68 1.97 10.22
CA LEU A 103 3.84 1.93 9.03
C LEU A 103 4.65 2.42 7.83
N VAL A 104 4.79 1.57 6.81
CA VAL A 104 5.39 1.93 5.53
C VAL A 104 4.28 2.03 4.49
N ILE A 105 4.12 3.20 3.88
CA ILE A 105 3.22 3.42 2.74
C ILE A 105 4.06 3.67 1.48
N GLU A 106 3.43 3.60 0.32
CA GLU A 106 4.10 3.82 -0.95
C GLU A 106 3.51 4.96 -1.75
N LEU A 107 4.38 5.87 -2.20
CA LEU A 107 4.12 6.97 -3.11
C LEU A 107 3.09 8.03 -2.64
N TYR A 108 2.23 7.77 -1.67
CA TYR A 108 1.36 8.76 -1.05
C TYR A 108 2.09 9.56 0.04
N PRO A 109 1.96 10.89 0.15
CA PRO A 109 1.07 11.80 -0.59
C PRO A 109 1.65 12.35 -1.91
N PHE A 110 2.83 11.88 -2.34
CA PHE A 110 3.51 12.33 -3.56
C PHE A 110 2.86 11.81 -4.87
N GLY A 111 1.86 10.94 -4.77
CA GLY A 111 1.12 10.31 -5.85
C GLY A 111 -0.03 9.48 -5.29
N ARG A 112 -0.72 8.72 -6.16
CA ARG A 112 -1.82 7.82 -5.76
C ARG A 112 -3.00 8.49 -5.04
N ARG A 113 -3.32 9.74 -5.36
CA ARG A 113 -4.46 10.47 -4.76
C ARG A 113 -5.80 9.74 -4.87
N GLN A 114 -6.00 8.93 -5.92
CA GLN A 114 -7.19 8.08 -6.06
C GLN A 114 -7.35 7.05 -4.92
N LEU A 115 -6.32 6.78 -4.13
CA LEU A 115 -6.34 5.87 -2.96
C LEU A 115 -6.55 6.60 -1.64
N GLU A 116 -6.78 7.93 -1.65
CA GLU A 116 -7.02 8.71 -0.42
C GLU A 116 -8.16 8.15 0.42
N PHE A 117 -9.18 7.56 -0.22
CA PHE A 117 -10.32 6.96 0.45
C PHE A 117 -9.96 5.85 1.45
N GLU A 118 -8.81 5.17 1.27
CA GLU A 118 -8.32 4.13 2.19
C GLU A 118 -7.04 4.56 2.94
N LEU A 119 -6.20 5.41 2.33
CA LEU A 119 -4.94 5.83 2.93
C LEU A 119 -5.10 6.94 3.98
N LEU A 120 -5.98 7.93 3.76
CA LEU A 120 -6.21 8.97 4.77
C LEU A 120 -6.74 8.37 6.09
N PRO A 121 -7.79 7.52 6.08
CA PRO A 121 -8.27 6.87 7.30
C PRO A 121 -7.21 6.01 7.99
N LEU A 122 -6.36 5.30 7.22
CA LEU A 122 -5.25 4.53 7.79
C LEU A 122 -4.26 5.43 8.52
N LEU A 123 -3.91 6.56 7.91
CA LEU A 123 -2.96 7.52 8.47
C LEU A 123 -3.53 8.28 9.68
N GLU A 124 -4.83 8.56 9.68
CA GLU A 124 -5.54 9.14 10.82
C GLU A 124 -5.54 8.17 12.00
N MET A 125 -5.99 6.93 11.78
CA MET A 125 -5.99 5.88 12.80
C MET A 125 -4.59 5.61 13.37
N ALA A 126 -3.58 5.56 12.49
CA ALA A 126 -2.18 5.43 12.86
C ALA A 126 -1.72 6.51 13.85
N ARG A 127 -2.06 7.77 13.58
CA ARG A 127 -1.68 8.91 14.43
C ARG A 127 -2.47 8.96 15.72
N GLU A 128 -3.75 8.59 15.68
CA GLU A 128 -4.63 8.58 16.84
C GLU A 128 -4.22 7.47 17.83
N LEU A 129 -4.07 6.24 17.34
CA LEU A 129 -3.75 5.09 18.19
C LEU A 129 -2.28 5.08 18.64
N LYS A 130 -1.36 5.56 17.80
CA LYS A 130 0.08 5.56 18.08
C LYS A 130 0.75 6.88 17.69
N PRO A 131 0.61 7.97 18.48
CA PRO A 131 1.14 9.29 18.16
C PRO A 131 2.66 9.36 17.90
N ARG A 132 3.44 8.39 18.41
CA ARG A 132 4.90 8.31 18.23
C ARG A 132 5.33 7.34 17.13
N MET A 133 4.39 6.65 16.48
CA MET A 133 4.68 5.67 15.42
C MET A 133 5.41 6.33 14.25
N LYS A 134 6.41 5.64 13.70
CA LYS A 134 7.07 6.09 12.48
C LYS A 134 6.21 5.70 11.28
N ILE A 135 5.78 6.71 10.53
CA ILE A 135 5.13 6.55 9.24
C ILE A 135 6.14 6.93 8.16
N ILE A 136 6.49 5.96 7.31
CA ILE A 136 7.52 6.09 6.29
C ILE A 136 6.85 5.98 4.92
N CYS A 137 7.17 6.90 4.00
CA CYS A 137 6.75 6.78 2.60
C CYS A 137 7.92 6.31 1.74
N SER A 138 7.75 5.16 1.08
CA SER A 138 8.67 4.68 0.05
C SER A 138 8.42 5.41 -1.27
N VAL A 139 9.36 6.27 -1.66
CA VAL A 139 9.37 7.01 -2.93
C VAL A 139 10.42 6.43 -3.89
N ARG A 140 10.31 6.74 -5.18
CA ARG A 140 11.31 6.36 -6.21
C ARG A 140 12.16 7.59 -6.55
N ASP A 141 13.41 7.35 -6.91
CA ASP A 141 14.35 8.42 -7.29
C ASP A 141 13.92 9.17 -8.56
N ILE A 142 13.17 8.51 -9.46
CA ILE A 142 12.57 9.14 -10.64
C ILE A 142 11.10 9.44 -10.32
N LEU A 143 10.83 10.67 -9.93
CA LEU A 143 9.47 11.23 -9.97
C LEU A 143 9.15 11.48 -11.45
N VAL A 144 8.12 10.82 -11.97
CA VAL A 144 7.63 11.10 -13.32
C VAL A 144 7.05 12.51 -13.29
N GLU A 145 7.67 13.46 -14.00
CA GLU A 145 7.08 14.77 -14.23
C GLU A 145 5.70 14.56 -14.84
N LYS A 146 4.69 15.21 -14.25
CA LYS A 146 3.38 15.26 -14.89
C LYS A 146 3.55 16.07 -16.16
N ASN A 147 3.44 15.42 -17.33
CA ASN A 147 3.30 16.08 -18.62
C ASN A 147 1.92 16.77 -18.73
N LYS A 148 1.63 17.72 -17.83
CA LYS A 148 0.54 18.68 -17.99
C LYS A 148 1.07 20.06 -17.61
N PRO A 149 1.44 20.91 -18.58
CA PRO A 149 1.53 22.33 -18.34
C PRO A 149 0.11 22.83 -18.02
N HIS A 150 -0.01 23.69 -17.01
CA HIS A 150 -1.24 24.31 -16.49
C HIS A 150 -2.26 23.42 -15.75
N ARG A 151 -2.41 23.73 -14.46
CA ARG A 151 -3.69 24.24 -13.95
C ARG A 151 -3.40 25.39 -13.00
N ASP A 152 -3.90 26.56 -13.35
CA ASP A 152 -4.07 27.71 -12.46
C ASP A 152 -5.11 27.37 -11.36
#